data_AF-A0A928W395-F1
#
_entry.id   AF-A0A928W395-F1
#
_cell.length_a   1.000
_cell.length_b   1.000
_cell.length_c   1.000
_cell.angle_alpha   90.00
_cell.angle_beta   90.00
_cell.angle_gamma   90.00
#
_symmetry.space_group_name_H-M   'P 1'
#
loop_
_entity.id
_entity.type
_entity.pdbx_description
1 polymer ?
#
loop_
_entity_poly.entity_id
_entity_poly.type
_entity_poly.pdbx_seq_one_letter_code
_entity_poly.pdbx_strand_id
1 'polypeptide(L)'
;LVWGGSLAHYLNLGLGVAGRIVPVTVATFGFRGEGLPIWVAHPAVIAFLQGTTIAISVIFSIILTQKIARQSMRSLLPQHLGAIVLAIGLWSIVVGQ
;
A
#
# COMPACT_ATOMS: atom_id res chain seq x y z
N LEU A 1 -2.92 8.60 -7.20
CA LEU A 1 -3.57 8.03 -6.01
C LEU A 1 -3.95 6.55 -6.19
N VAL A 2 -4.82 6.18 -7.14
CA VAL A 2 -5.33 4.80 -7.29
C VAL A 2 -4.21 3.76 -7.40
N TRP A 3 -3.24 3.95 -8.30
CA TRP A 3 -2.08 3.04 -8.43
C TRP A 3 -1.28 2.87 -7.13
N GLY A 4 -1.10 3.96 -6.37
CA GLY A 4 -0.42 3.91 -5.08
C GLY A 4 -1.24 3.23 -3.98
N GLY A 5 -2.56 3.40 -4.00
CA GLY A 5 -3.49 2.65 -3.15
C GLY A 5 -3.46 1.15 -3.47
N SER A 6 -3.45 0.77 -4.75
CA SER A 6 -3.28 -0.63 -5.16
C SER A 6 -1.94 -1.19 -4.69
N LEU A 7 -0.84 -0.44 -4.82
CA LEU A 7 0.46 -0.85 -4.32
C LEU A 7 0.45 -1.07 -2.80
N ALA A 8 -0.15 -0.15 -2.04
CA ALA A 8 -0.32 -0.28 -0.59
C ALA A 8 -1.17 -1.52 -0.22
N HIS A 9 -2.21 -1.82 -1.00
CA HIS A 9 -3.00 -3.03 -0.77
C HIS A 9 -2.17 -4.31 -0.97
N TYR A 10 -1.39 -4.38 -2.05
CA TYR A 10 -0.56 -5.56 -2.34
C TYR A 10 0.68 -5.69 -1.46
N LEU A 11 1.08 -4.65 -0.72
CA LEU A 11 2.20 -4.69 0.23
C LEU A 11 2.00 -5.72 1.34
N ASN A 12 0.77 -5.91 1.83
CA ASN A 12 0.47 -6.96 2.82
C ASN A 12 0.66 -8.36 2.25
N LEU A 13 0.17 -8.59 1.03
CA LEU A 13 0.36 -9.87 0.34
C LEU A 13 1.84 -10.12 0.02
N GLY A 14 2.56 -9.09 -0.43
CA GLY A 14 3.98 -9.18 -0.78
C GLY A 14 4.92 -9.38 0.42
N LEU A 15 4.66 -8.74 1.56
CA LEU A 15 5.56 -8.81 2.73
C LEU A 15 5.10 -9.78 3.83
N GLY A 16 3.80 -10.07 3.89
CA GLY A 16 3.21 -11.02 4.83
C GLY A 16 3.21 -12.45 4.30
N VAL A 17 2.82 -12.64 3.03
CA VAL A 17 2.67 -13.99 2.44
C VAL A 17 3.91 -14.43 1.69
N ALA A 18 4.59 -13.55 0.93
CA ALA A 18 5.75 -13.98 0.14
C ALA A 18 6.90 -14.53 0.99
N GLY A 19 7.07 -14.02 2.23
CA GLY A 19 8.02 -14.56 3.21
C GLY A 19 7.70 -15.98 3.71
N ARG A 20 6.49 -16.49 3.42
CA ARG A 20 6.02 -17.86 3.76
C ARG A 20 5.80 -18.75 2.54
N ILE A 21 5.92 -18.24 1.31
CA ILE A 21 5.71 -19.05 0.09
C ILE A 21 6.65 -20.26 0.05
N VAL A 22 7.93 -20.07 0.39
CA VAL A 22 8.92 -21.16 0.41
C VAL A 22 8.59 -22.20 1.49
N PRO A 23 8.35 -21.83 2.77
CA PRO A 23 7.89 -22.77 3.81
C PRO A 23 6.61 -23.54 3.47
N VAL A 24 5.60 -22.88 2.91
CA VAL A 24 4.29 -23.49 2.61
C VAL A 24 4.40 -24.45 1.43
N THR A 25 5.20 -24.12 0.42
CA THR A 25 5.49 -25.02 -0.70
C THR A 25 6.21 -26.27 -0.21
N VAL A 26 7.24 -26.12 0.63
CA VAL A 26 8.00 -27.26 1.18
C VAL A 26 7.15 -28.13 2.13
N ALA A 27 6.28 -27.52 2.93
CA ALA A 27 5.32 -28.24 3.77
C ALA A 27 4.29 -29.03 2.94
N THR A 28 3.91 -28.54 1.75
CA THR A 28 3.00 -29.25 0.83
C THR A 28 3.63 -30.54 0.27
N PHE A 29 4.96 -30.59 0.16
CA PHE A 29 5.71 -31.79 -0.22
C PHE A 29 6.02 -32.75 0.96
N GLY A 30 5.47 -32.52 2.15
CA GLY A 30 5.56 -33.44 3.29
C GLY A 30 6.83 -33.33 4.14
N PHE A 31 7.69 -32.34 3.89
CA PHE A 31 8.86 -32.08 4.72
C PHE A 31 8.51 -31.15 5.89
N ARG A 32 8.91 -31.52 7.12
CA ARG A 32 8.84 -30.64 8.28
C ARG A 32 9.76 -29.45 8.04
N GLY A 33 9.20 -28.28 7.73
CA GLY A 33 9.92 -27.03 7.44
C GLY A 33 10.62 -26.40 8.67
N GLU A 34 11.27 -27.22 9.50
CA GLU A 34 12.10 -26.78 10.62
C GLU A 34 13.41 -26.21 10.05
N GLY A 35 13.53 -24.87 10.03
CA GLY A 35 14.76 -24.17 9.64
C GLY A 35 14.70 -23.35 8.33
N LEU A 36 13.53 -23.23 7.69
CA LEU A 36 13.40 -22.35 6.52
C LEU A 36 13.32 -20.88 6.95
N PRO A 37 14.02 -19.96 6.24
CA PRO A 37 14.08 -18.57 6.64
C PRO A 37 12.72 -17.90 6.44
N ILE A 38 12.13 -17.47 7.56
CA ILE A 38 10.86 -16.73 7.60
C ILE A 38 11.19 -15.26 7.37
N TRP A 39 11.03 -14.79 6.13
CA TRP A 39 11.18 -13.38 5.77
C TRP A 39 9.83 -12.64 5.87
N VAL A 40 9.12 -12.84 6.98
CA VAL A 40 7.83 -12.18 7.23
C VAL A 40 8.09 -10.85 7.91
N ALA A 41 7.71 -9.75 7.25
CA ALA A 41 7.78 -8.45 7.88
C ALA A 41 6.78 -8.39 9.05
N HIS A 42 7.19 -7.77 10.16
CA HIS A 42 6.28 -7.56 11.30
C HIS A 42 5.04 -6.77 10.84
N PRO A 43 3.82 -7.13 11.25
CA PRO A 43 2.59 -6.47 10.79
C PRO A 43 2.62 -4.94 10.93
N ALA A 44 3.21 -4.43 12.02
CA ALA A 44 3.40 -3.00 12.23
C ALA A 44 4.25 -2.30 11.14
N VAL A 45 5.25 -2.98 10.58
CA VAL A 45 6.09 -2.45 9.50
C VAL A 45 5.31 -2.40 8.19
N ILE A 46 4.49 -3.41 7.93
CA ILE A 46 3.60 -3.44 6.77
C ILE A 46 2.61 -2.29 6.85
N ALA A 47 1.92 -2.11 7.98
CA ALA A 47 0.98 -1.00 8.20
C ALA A 47 1.66 0.37 8.02
N PHE A 48 2.88 0.55 8.53
CA PHE A 48 3.66 1.77 8.33
C PHE A 48 4.00 2.04 6.85
N LEU A 49 4.43 1.01 6.12
CA LEU A 49 4.74 1.13 4.70
C LEU A 49 3.49 1.40 3.86
N GLN A 50 2.37 0.74 4.17
CA GLN A 50 1.08 0.98 3.53
C GLN A 50 0.61 2.42 3.72
N GLY A 51 0.67 2.91 4.96
CA GLY A 51 0.32 4.29 5.29
C GLY A 51 1.21 5.30 4.58
N THR A 52 2.53 5.09 4.61
CA THR A 52 3.51 5.97 3.95
C THR A 52 3.31 5.99 2.43
N THR A 53 3.01 4.83 1.82
CA THR A 53 2.72 4.71 0.38
C THR A 53 1.47 5.52 0.02
N ILE A 54 0.39 5.44 0.81
CA ILE A 54 -0.83 6.22 0.60
C ILE A 54 -0.53 7.73 0.74
N ALA A 55 0.19 8.12 1.79
CA ALA A 55 0.54 9.53 2.04
C ALA A 55 1.35 10.15 0.89
N ILE A 56 2.41 9.47 0.44
CA ILE A 56 3.23 9.91 -0.71
C ILE A 56 2.37 9.96 -1.98
N SER A 57 1.48 8.99 -2.17
CA SER A 57 0.60 8.92 -3.34
C SER A 57 -0.40 10.07 -3.41
N VAL A 58 -0.86 10.60 -2.27
CA VAL A 58 -1.70 11.81 -2.21
C VAL A 58 -0.90 13.02 -2.64
N ILE A 59 0.29 13.21 -2.07
CA ILE A 59 1.18 14.34 -2.40
C ILE A 59 1.49 14.35 -3.89
N PHE A 60 1.90 13.21 -4.46
CA PHE A 60 2.13 13.11 -5.90
C PHE A 60 0.87 13.34 -6.73
N SER A 61 -0.29 12.86 -6.28
CA SER A 61 -1.55 13.10 -6.98
C SER A 61 -1.86 14.60 -7.08
N ILE A 62 -1.64 15.35 -5.99
CA ILE A 62 -1.86 16.80 -5.95
C ILE A 62 -0.86 17.53 -6.86
N ILE A 63 0.44 17.22 -6.72
CA ILE A 63 1.51 17.86 -7.51
C ILE A 63 1.33 17.60 -9.01
N LEU A 64 1.11 16.34 -9.39
CA LEU A 64 0.96 15.97 -10.81
C LEU A 64 -0.30 16.58 -11.42
N THR A 65 -1.42 16.55 -10.69
CA THR A 65 -2.66 17.20 -11.13
C THR A 65 -2.43 18.68 -11.40
N GLN A 66 -1.77 19.37 -10.48
CA GLN A 66 -1.49 20.79 -10.65
C GLN A 66 -0.59 21.06 -11.86
N LYS A 67 0.46 20.24 -12.03
CA LYS A 67 1.43 20.39 -13.12
C LYS A 67 0.81 20.10 -14.50
N ILE A 68 -0.14 19.17 -14.58
CA ILE A 68 -0.84 18.80 -15.82
C ILE A 68 -1.91 19.83 -16.14
N ALA A 69 -2.77 20.19 -15.18
CA ALA A 69 -3.90 21.08 -15.41
C ALA A 69 -3.47 22.54 -15.63
N ARG A 70 -2.35 22.98 -15.03
CA ARG A 70 -1.85 24.37 -15.11
C ARG A 70 -2.90 25.43 -14.74
N GLN A 71 -3.91 25.06 -13.95
CA GLN A 71 -4.97 25.95 -13.47
C GLN A 71 -4.66 26.48 -12.07
N SER A 72 -5.35 27.54 -11.64
CA SER A 72 -5.22 28.04 -10.27
C SER A 72 -5.65 26.98 -9.25
N MET A 73 -4.98 26.95 -8.10
CA MET A 73 -5.29 26.02 -6.99
C MET A 73 -6.75 26.05 -6.55
N ARG A 74 -7.43 27.19 -6.71
CA ARG A 74 -8.84 27.35 -6.35
C ARG A 74 -9.78 26.60 -7.28
N SER A 75 -9.43 26.50 -8.58
CA SER A 75 -10.20 25.73 -9.56
C SER A 75 -10.15 24.22 -9.28
N LEU A 76 -9.02 23.75 -8.74
CA LEU A 76 -8.75 22.33 -8.50
C LEU A 76 -9.07 21.88 -7.06
N LEU A 77 -9.59 22.78 -6.21
CA LEU A 77 -10.01 22.46 -4.84
C LEU A 77 -10.93 21.23 -4.76
N PRO A 78 -12.00 21.09 -5.58
CA PRO A 78 -12.85 19.90 -5.54
C PRO A 78 -12.09 18.61 -5.82
N GLN A 79 -11.10 18.66 -6.73
CA GLN A 79 -10.29 17.51 -7.07
C GLN A 79 -9.31 17.14 -5.96
N HIS A 80 -8.68 18.12 -5.31
CA HIS A 80 -7.81 17.86 -4.16
C HIS A 80 -8.59 17.30 -2.97
N LEU A 81 -9.78 17.84 -2.70
CA LEU A 81 -10.68 17.29 -1.67
C LEU A 81 -11.11 15.86 -1.99
N GLY A 82 -11.49 15.58 -3.25
CA GLY A 82 -11.80 14.22 -3.69
C GLY A 82 -10.63 13.26 -3.51
N ALA A 83 -9.40 13.69 -3.80
CA ALA A 83 -8.20 12.89 -3.57
C ALA A 83 -7.96 12.61 -2.07
N ILE A 84 -8.22 13.58 -1.19
CA ILE A 84 -8.10 13.40 0.26
C ILE A 84 -9.16 12.41 0.77
N VAL A 85 -10.42 12.57 0.37
CA VAL A 85 -11.52 11.67 0.77
C VAL A 85 -11.23 10.23 0.32
N LEU A 86 -10.78 10.05 -0.92
CA LEU A 86 -10.37 8.73 -1.43
C LEU A 86 -9.20 8.16 -0.64
N ALA A 87 -8.23 8.98 -0.25
CA ALA A 87 -7.10 8.53 0.55
C ALA A 87 -7.50 8.08 1.96
N ILE A 88 -8.44 8.77 2.60
CA ILE A 88 -9.00 8.37 3.90
C ILE A 88 -9.73 7.03 3.78
N GLY A 89 -10.55 6.86 2.74
CA GLY A 89 -11.23 5.58 2.48
C GLY A 89 -10.23 4.44 2.25
N LEU A 90 -9.21 4.66 1.43
CA LEU A 90 -8.14 3.69 1.21
C LEU A 90 -7.36 3.36 2.49
N TRP A 91 -7.08 4.37 3.32
CA TRP A 91 -6.41 4.15 4.61
C TRP A 91 -7.21 3.22 5.51
N SER A 92 -8.51 3.47 5.65
CA SER A 92 -9.39 2.62 6.46
C SER A 92 -9.45 1.19 5.95
N ILE A 93 -9.43 0.98 4.63
CA ILE A 93 -9.55 -0.34 4.01
C ILE A 93 -8.24 -1.11 4.00
N VAL A 94 -7.10 -0.42 3.84
CA VAL A 94 -5.79 -1.06 3.60
C VAL A 94 -4.95 -1.16 4.87
N VAL A 95 -4.97 -0.13 5.72
CA VAL A 95 -4.17 -0.06 6.96
C VAL A 95 -4.98 -0.51 8.18
N GLY A 96 -6.30 -0.35 8.14
CA GLY A 96 -7.21 -0.74 9.23
C GLY A 96 -7.59 -2.22 9.27
N GLN A 97 -6.98 -3.07 8.43
CA GLN A 97 -7.13 -4.53 8.49
C GLN A 97 -6.28 -5.12 9.61
#